data_AF-A0A519LBY2-F1
#
_entry.id   AF-A0A519LBY2-F1
#
_cell.length_a   1.000
_cell.length_b   1.000
_cell.length_c   1.000
_cell.angle_alpha   90.00
_cell.angle_beta   90.00
_cell.angle_gamma   90.00
#
_symmetry.space_group_name_H-M   'P 1'
#
loop_
_entity.id
_entity.type
_entity.pdbx_description
1 polymer ?
#
loop_
_entity_poly.entity_id
_entity_poly.type
_entity_poly.pdbx_seq_one_letter_code
_entity_poly.pdbx_strand_id
1 'polypeptide(L)'
;MSATGISAPRSGAFATARKGGLTPYEVAQALQMRAAGRGVQTIANVLGRSMEDIGALLAPPPVAPEPEPQPLSLSYVAPPVYPDPPAQLTETWPFGACSHAIKMIVRKAAIVRGCSLQDMTSKISRRDAAAKARSAAYEGIRAAYPDMAVDDIGAIFGRTAGAVHNAIRARRERNER
;
A
#
# COMPACT_ATOMS: atom_id res chain seq x y z
N MET A 1 -46.42 -17.15 54.46
CA MET A 1 -46.87 -16.97 53.05
C MET A 1 -46.11 -15.80 52.46
N SER A 2 -45.05 -16.05 51.68
CA SER A 2 -44.45 -15.05 50.79
C SER A 2 -43.77 -15.81 49.65
N ALA A 3 -44.43 -15.82 48.49
CA ALA A 3 -43.88 -16.31 47.24
C ALA A 3 -43.18 -15.12 46.55
N THR A 4 -41.89 -15.24 46.26
CA THR A 4 -41.14 -14.22 45.52
C THR A 4 -40.58 -14.82 44.25
N GLY A 5 -41.24 -14.45 43.14
CA GLY A 5 -40.61 -14.11 41.86
C GLY A 5 -39.84 -15.22 41.15
N ILE A 6 -40.55 -15.98 40.32
CA ILE A 6 -39.95 -16.75 39.23
C ILE A 6 -39.36 -15.73 38.23
N SER A 7 -38.03 -15.68 38.16
CA SER A 7 -37.30 -14.94 37.13
C SER A 7 -37.62 -15.53 35.76
N ALA A 8 -38.35 -14.79 34.93
CA ALA A 8 -38.64 -15.19 33.56
C ALA A 8 -37.34 -15.37 32.75
N PRO A 9 -37.21 -16.42 31.93
CA PRO A 9 -36.12 -16.49 30.96
C PRO A 9 -36.31 -15.37 29.94
N ARG A 10 -35.29 -14.50 29.81
CA ARG A 10 -35.21 -13.51 28.73
C ARG A 10 -35.33 -14.26 27.40
N SER A 11 -36.41 -14.01 26.68
CA SER A 11 -36.62 -14.47 25.31
C SER A 11 -35.38 -14.13 24.48
N GLY A 12 -34.59 -15.15 24.17
CA GLY A 12 -33.53 -15.05 23.18
C GLY A 12 -34.19 -14.77 21.84
N ALA A 13 -34.07 -13.55 21.35
CA ALA A 13 -34.38 -13.23 19.97
C ALA A 13 -33.41 -14.04 19.11
N PHE A 14 -33.87 -15.17 18.58
CA PHE A 14 -33.14 -15.90 17.56
C PHE A 14 -33.06 -15.00 16.34
N ALA A 15 -31.88 -14.42 16.12
CA ALA A 15 -31.56 -13.64 14.94
C ALA A 15 -31.84 -14.52 13.72
N THR A 16 -32.92 -14.23 13.00
CA THR A 16 -33.24 -14.88 11.74
C THR A 16 -32.09 -14.56 10.78
N ALA A 17 -31.36 -15.61 10.38
CA ALA A 17 -30.20 -15.50 9.51
C ALA A 17 -30.60 -14.75 8.23
N ARG A 18 -30.09 -13.53 8.06
CA ARG A 18 -30.26 -12.79 6.81
C ARG A 18 -29.55 -13.61 5.72
N LYS A 19 -30.29 -13.97 4.66
CA LYS A 19 -29.82 -14.73 3.49
C LYS A 19 -28.90 -13.88 2.60
N GLY A 20 -27.84 -13.33 3.20
CA GLY A 20 -26.84 -12.49 2.56
C GLY A 20 -25.55 -12.58 3.37
N GLY A 21 -24.42 -12.71 2.67
CA GLY A 21 -23.09 -12.79 3.28
C GLY A 21 -22.78 -11.60 4.19
N LEU A 22 -21.65 -11.67 4.90
CA LEU A 22 -21.21 -10.55 5.74
C LEU A 22 -20.97 -9.32 4.86
N THR A 23 -21.58 -8.21 5.27
CA THR A 23 -21.30 -6.93 4.64
C THR A 23 -19.90 -6.44 5.04
N PRO A 24 -19.22 -5.65 4.18
CA PRO A 24 -17.91 -5.08 4.51
C PRO A 24 -17.91 -4.28 5.83
N TYR A 25 -19.05 -3.67 6.17
CA TYR A 25 -19.24 -2.95 7.43
C TYR A 25 -19.21 -3.88 8.64
N GLU A 26 -19.95 -4.99 8.59
CA GLU A 26 -19.95 -6.01 9.66
C GLU A 26 -18.54 -6.61 9.85
N VAL A 27 -17.79 -6.79 8.76
CA VAL A 27 -16.40 -7.28 8.81
C VAL A 27 -15.49 -6.29 9.54
N ALA A 28 -15.53 -5.01 9.17
CA ALA A 28 -14.73 -3.98 9.83
C ALA A 28 -15.08 -3.86 11.32
N GLN A 29 -16.37 -3.94 11.65
CA GLN A 29 -16.86 -3.89 13.03
C GLN A 29 -16.42 -5.10 13.86
N ALA A 30 -16.47 -6.31 13.30
CA ALA A 30 -15.98 -7.53 13.95
C ALA A 30 -14.47 -7.46 14.25
N LEU A 31 -13.67 -6.98 13.30
CA LEU A 31 -12.23 -6.79 13.48
C LEU A 31 -11.91 -5.74 14.56
N GLN A 32 -12.66 -4.63 14.58
CA GLN A 32 -12.49 -3.60 15.61
C GLN A 32 -12.82 -4.12 17.01
N MET A 33 -13.90 -4.90 17.16
CA MET A 33 -14.26 -5.51 18.44
C MET A 33 -13.24 -6.57 18.87
N ARG A 34 -12.68 -7.32 17.92
CA ARG A 34 -11.62 -8.28 18.18
C ARG A 34 -10.34 -7.59 18.65
N ALA A 35 -9.96 -6.48 18.01
CA ALA A 35 -8.82 -5.66 18.43
C ALA A 35 -9.03 -5.06 19.83
N ALA A 36 -10.29 -4.78 20.22
CA ALA A 36 -10.67 -4.37 21.57
C ALA A 36 -10.73 -5.54 22.59
N GLY A 37 -10.27 -6.73 22.22
CA GLY A 37 -10.20 -7.91 23.11
C GLY A 37 -11.54 -8.62 23.34
N ARG A 38 -12.58 -8.34 22.53
CA ARG A 38 -13.87 -9.05 22.66
C ARG A 38 -13.77 -10.48 22.13
N GLY A 39 -14.43 -11.40 22.83
CA GLY A 39 -14.54 -12.80 22.44
C GLY A 39 -15.48 -13.01 21.24
N VAL A 40 -15.26 -14.09 20.50
CA VAL A 40 -16.03 -14.46 19.28
C VAL A 40 -17.53 -14.54 19.56
N GLN A 41 -17.94 -15.13 20.69
CA GLN A 41 -19.35 -15.20 21.11
C GLN A 41 -19.99 -13.82 21.32
N THR A 42 -19.25 -12.88 21.93
CA THR A 42 -19.76 -11.53 22.16
C THR A 42 -19.96 -10.79 20.84
N ILE A 43 -19.01 -10.93 19.91
CA ILE A 43 -19.09 -10.32 18.58
C ILE A 43 -20.26 -10.91 17.79
N ALA A 44 -20.43 -12.23 17.81
CA ALA A 44 -21.55 -12.94 17.19
C ALA A 44 -22.91 -12.43 17.71
N ASN A 45 -23.04 -12.26 19.03
CA ASN A 45 -24.27 -11.75 19.65
C ASN A 45 -24.56 -10.29 19.27
N VAL A 46 -23.53 -9.44 19.19
CA VAL A 46 -23.68 -8.02 18.84
C VAL A 46 -24.05 -7.85 17.37
N LEU A 47 -23.43 -8.64 16.48
CA LEU A 47 -23.69 -8.58 15.04
C LEU A 47 -24.91 -9.41 14.60
N GLY A 48 -25.49 -10.20 15.50
CA GLY A 48 -26.60 -11.12 15.18
C GLY A 48 -26.19 -12.20 14.16
N ARG A 49 -24.94 -12.69 14.25
CA ARG A 49 -24.36 -13.70 13.35
C ARG A 49 -24.00 -14.98 14.11
N SER A 50 -23.79 -16.06 13.37
CA SER A 50 -23.36 -17.33 13.98
C SER A 50 -21.91 -17.21 14.49
N MET A 51 -21.57 -18.01 15.50
CA MET A 51 -20.17 -18.08 15.96
C MET A 51 -19.24 -18.65 14.89
N GLU A 52 -19.74 -19.53 14.03
CA GLU A 52 -18.97 -20.14 12.95
C GLU A 52 -18.57 -19.08 11.91
N ASP A 53 -19.50 -18.21 11.52
CA ASP A 53 -19.23 -17.12 10.57
C ASP A 53 -18.18 -16.14 11.11
N ILE A 54 -18.31 -15.73 12.37
CA ILE A 54 -17.34 -14.83 13.01
C ILE A 54 -16.02 -15.55 13.27
N GLY A 55 -16.05 -16.83 13.61
CA GLY A 55 -14.88 -17.67 13.79
C GLY A 55 -14.08 -17.83 12.50
N ALA A 56 -14.74 -18.10 11.38
CA ALA A 56 -14.13 -18.17 10.06
C ALA A 56 -13.55 -16.83 9.62
N LEU A 57 -14.23 -15.72 9.92
CA LEU A 57 -13.75 -14.37 9.61
C LEU A 57 -12.49 -14.00 10.39
N LEU A 58 -12.42 -14.38 11.67
CA LEU A 58 -11.34 -14.02 12.58
C LEU A 58 -10.23 -15.07 12.66
N ALA A 59 -10.41 -16.23 12.00
CA ALA A 59 -9.38 -17.24 11.93
C ALA A 59 -8.14 -16.65 11.23
N PRO A 60 -6.93 -16.90 11.76
CA PRO A 60 -5.72 -16.56 11.02
C PRO A 60 -5.78 -17.26 9.65
N PRO A 61 -5.30 -16.62 8.57
CA PRO A 61 -5.20 -17.29 7.28
C PRO A 61 -4.45 -18.62 7.49
N PRO A 62 -4.90 -19.72 6.86
CA PRO A 62 -4.20 -20.99 6.98
C PRO A 62 -2.74 -20.73 6.59
N VAL A 63 -1.86 -20.88 7.57
CA VAL A 63 -0.41 -20.77 7.35
C VAL A 63 -0.11 -21.84 6.31
N ALA A 64 0.20 -21.42 5.09
CA ALA A 64 0.59 -22.33 4.05
C ALA A 64 1.73 -23.19 4.63
N PRO A 65 1.66 -24.53 4.53
CA PRO A 65 2.68 -25.39 5.08
C PRO A 65 4.04 -24.93 4.57
N GLU A 66 4.92 -24.62 5.51
CA GLU A 66 6.32 -24.31 5.24
C GLU A 66 6.85 -25.42 4.33
N PRO A 67 7.35 -25.11 3.12
CA PRO A 67 7.74 -26.15 2.19
C PRO A 67 8.87 -26.95 2.81
N GLU A 68 8.61 -28.23 3.11
CA GLU A 68 9.64 -29.19 3.50
C GLU A 68 10.83 -29.09 2.51
N PRO A 69 12.08 -29.11 3.00
CA PRO A 69 13.24 -29.07 2.13
C PRO A 69 13.30 -30.37 1.31
N GLN A 70 12.80 -30.32 0.07
CA GLN A 70 12.90 -31.45 -0.85
C GLN A 70 14.38 -31.70 -1.21
N PRO A 71 14.85 -32.97 -1.20
CA PRO A 71 16.18 -33.29 -1.70
C PRO A 71 16.24 -32.90 -3.19
N LEU A 72 17.31 -32.19 -3.57
CA LEU A 72 17.57 -31.66 -4.92
C LEU A 72 17.66 -32.80 -5.95
N SER A 73 16.51 -33.30 -6.39
CA SER A 73 16.43 -34.09 -7.60
C SER A 73 16.47 -33.13 -8.77
N LEU A 74 17.58 -33.15 -9.51
CA LEU A 74 17.84 -32.43 -10.76
C LEU A 74 16.92 -32.94 -11.88
N SER A 75 15.61 -32.84 -11.70
CA SER A 75 14.64 -32.92 -12.78
C SER A 75 14.51 -31.52 -13.37
N TYR A 76 15.01 -31.37 -14.60
CA TYR A 76 14.82 -30.19 -15.44
C TYR A 76 13.31 -30.03 -15.73
N VAL A 77 12.59 -29.40 -14.81
CA VAL A 77 11.25 -28.88 -15.06
C VAL A 77 11.47 -27.62 -15.87
N ALA A 78 10.99 -27.61 -17.11
CA ALA A 78 10.96 -26.41 -17.93
C ALA A 78 10.40 -25.27 -17.08
N PRO A 79 11.10 -24.13 -16.97
CA PRO A 79 10.66 -23.04 -16.10
C PRO A 79 9.22 -22.69 -16.47
N PRO A 80 8.33 -22.48 -15.49
CA PRO A 80 7.03 -21.92 -15.80
C PRO A 80 7.29 -20.68 -16.65
N VAL A 81 6.59 -20.59 -17.78
CA VAL A 81 6.56 -19.37 -18.58
C VAL A 81 5.97 -18.31 -17.66
N TYR A 82 6.84 -17.62 -16.92
CA TYR A 82 6.44 -16.43 -16.21
C TYR A 82 5.87 -15.53 -17.30
N PRO A 83 4.61 -15.06 -17.19
CA PRO A 83 4.21 -13.94 -18.00
C PRO A 83 5.27 -12.88 -17.74
N ASP A 84 5.92 -12.43 -18.82
CA ASP A 84 7.02 -11.48 -18.73
C ASP A 84 6.67 -10.44 -17.66
N PRO A 85 7.56 -10.16 -16.68
CA PRO A 85 7.37 -9.01 -15.82
C PRO A 85 7.04 -7.85 -16.76
N PRO A 86 5.95 -7.10 -16.54
CA PRO A 86 5.43 -6.16 -17.53
C PRO A 86 6.61 -5.39 -18.09
N ALA A 87 6.75 -5.37 -19.42
CA ALA A 87 7.88 -4.86 -20.20
C ALA A 87 8.17 -3.35 -19.99
N GLN A 88 7.82 -2.81 -18.83
CA GLN A 88 7.74 -1.41 -18.48
C GLN A 88 8.93 -0.94 -17.62
N LEU A 89 9.89 -1.82 -17.26
CA LEU A 89 11.12 -1.39 -16.56
C LEU A 89 12.38 -1.39 -17.43
N THR A 90 12.25 -1.72 -18.71
CA THR A 90 13.23 -1.48 -19.78
C THR A 90 13.10 -0.07 -20.37
N GLU A 91 12.45 0.87 -19.67
CA GLU A 91 12.61 2.28 -20.02
C GLU A 91 14.10 2.64 -19.88
N THR A 92 14.73 2.87 -21.05
CA THR A 92 16.10 3.37 -21.19
C THR A 92 16.24 4.60 -20.31
N TRP A 93 17.13 4.53 -19.32
CA TRP A 93 17.33 5.59 -18.34
C TRP A 93 17.70 6.89 -19.06
N PRO A 94 16.85 7.93 -19.07
CA PRO A 94 17.03 9.10 -19.94
C PRO A 94 17.86 10.22 -19.30
N PHE A 95 18.41 9.96 -18.10
CA PHE A 95 19.15 10.93 -17.28
C PHE A 95 20.64 10.58 -17.23
N GLY A 96 21.45 11.46 -16.61
CA GLY A 96 22.87 11.21 -16.39
C GLY A 96 23.16 9.99 -15.51
N ALA A 97 24.44 9.62 -15.43
CA ALA A 97 24.91 8.55 -14.54
C ALA A 97 24.58 8.90 -13.08
N CYS A 98 23.90 7.98 -12.39
CA CYS A 98 23.53 8.14 -10.99
C CYS A 98 23.37 6.77 -10.32
N SER A 99 23.36 6.77 -8.98
CA SER A 99 23.20 5.55 -8.18
C SER A 99 21.82 4.91 -8.40
N HIS A 100 21.75 3.58 -8.23
CA HIS A 100 20.50 2.84 -8.42
C HIS A 100 19.37 3.33 -7.50
N ALA A 101 19.70 3.70 -6.25
CA ALA A 101 18.74 4.25 -5.30
C ALA A 101 18.10 5.55 -5.80
N ILE A 102 18.89 6.46 -6.41
CA ILE A 102 18.35 7.68 -7.03
C ILE A 102 17.42 7.30 -8.18
N LYS A 103 17.79 6.33 -9.01
CA LYS A 103 16.92 5.85 -10.10
C LYS A 103 15.56 5.38 -9.60
N MET A 104 15.53 4.67 -8.48
CA MET A 104 14.30 4.20 -7.85
C MET A 104 13.44 5.35 -7.31
N ILE A 105 14.05 6.38 -6.72
CA ILE A 105 13.33 7.58 -6.25
C ILE A 105 12.66 8.30 -7.43
N VAL A 106 13.37 8.50 -8.53
CA VAL A 106 12.84 9.17 -9.73
C VAL A 106 11.70 8.35 -10.36
N ARG A 107 11.89 7.03 -10.49
CA ARG A 107 10.83 6.12 -10.99
C ARG A 107 9.58 6.17 -10.13
N LYS A 108 9.73 6.13 -8.80
CA LYS A 108 8.61 6.25 -7.87
C LYS A 108 7.88 7.58 -8.03
N ALA A 109 8.61 8.69 -8.16
CA ALA A 109 8.04 10.01 -8.38
C ALA A 109 7.24 10.11 -9.70
N ALA A 110 7.73 9.46 -10.76
CA ALA A 110 7.08 9.39 -12.06
C ALA A 110 5.76 8.59 -11.98
N ILE A 111 5.80 7.40 -11.38
CA ILE A 111 4.64 6.51 -11.19
C ILE A 111 3.54 7.21 -10.40
N VAL A 112 3.87 7.82 -9.26
CA VAL A 112 2.90 8.52 -8.39
C VAL A 112 2.18 9.65 -9.12
N ARG A 113 2.82 10.25 -10.12
CA ARG A 113 2.26 11.38 -10.89
C ARG A 113 1.74 10.97 -12.27
N GLY A 114 1.78 9.68 -12.61
CA GLY A 114 1.28 9.16 -13.87
C GLY A 114 1.99 9.73 -15.09
N CYS A 115 3.29 10.01 -15.00
CA CYS A 115 4.09 10.50 -16.13
C CYS A 115 5.25 9.55 -16.45
N SER A 116 5.71 9.55 -17.71
CA SER A 116 6.89 8.77 -18.11
C SER A 116 8.19 9.45 -17.67
N LEU A 117 9.28 8.69 -17.59
CA LEU A 117 10.61 9.25 -17.31
C LEU A 117 11.06 10.23 -18.42
N GLN A 118 10.64 9.99 -19.66
CA GLN A 118 10.95 10.87 -20.79
C GLN A 118 10.22 12.22 -20.70
N ASP A 119 9.00 12.25 -20.19
CA ASP A 119 8.28 13.50 -19.94
C ASP A 119 8.99 14.37 -18.89
N MET A 120 9.70 13.74 -17.96
CA MET A 120 10.49 14.42 -16.94
C MET A 120 11.78 15.06 -17.50
N THR A 121 12.34 14.61 -18.62
CA THR A 121 13.52 15.25 -19.22
C THR A 121 13.16 16.47 -20.07
N SER A 122 11.93 16.53 -20.58
CA SER A 122 11.49 17.61 -21.47
C SER A 122 11.65 19.00 -20.84
N LYS A 123 12.37 19.88 -21.55
CA LYS A 123 12.54 21.30 -21.21
C LYS A 123 11.22 22.07 -21.29
N ILE A 124 10.35 21.66 -22.22
CA ILE A 124 9.08 22.30 -22.57
C ILE A 124 7.93 21.39 -22.14
N SER A 125 8.01 20.83 -20.93
CA SER A 125 6.87 20.07 -20.45
C SER A 125 5.74 21.04 -20.11
N ARG A 126 4.79 21.17 -21.04
CA ARG A 126 3.51 21.87 -20.81
C ARG A 126 2.62 21.11 -19.81
N ARG A 127 3.03 19.91 -19.39
CA ARG A 127 2.29 19.08 -18.44
C ARG A 127 2.74 19.41 -17.01
N ASP A 128 1.82 19.99 -16.25
CA ASP A 128 1.96 20.26 -14.81
C ASP A 128 2.37 19.00 -14.02
N ALA A 129 1.90 17.81 -14.45
CA ALA A 129 2.26 16.53 -13.85
C ALA A 129 3.77 16.23 -13.85
N ALA A 130 4.47 16.46 -14.97
CA ALA A 130 5.91 16.19 -15.07
C ALA A 130 6.74 17.18 -14.24
N ALA A 131 6.32 18.45 -14.17
CA ALA A 131 6.93 19.44 -13.29
C ALA A 131 6.77 19.07 -11.81
N LYS A 132 5.58 18.60 -11.42
CA LYS A 132 5.29 18.09 -10.07
C LYS A 132 6.07 16.82 -9.75
N ALA A 133 6.22 15.91 -10.72
CA ALA A 133 7.02 14.69 -10.58
C ALA A 133 8.50 15.02 -10.37
N ARG A 134 9.07 15.92 -11.17
CA ARG A 134 10.46 16.40 -10.98
C ARG A 134 10.68 17.01 -9.61
N SER A 135 9.77 17.91 -9.19
CA SER A 135 9.87 18.53 -7.87
C SER A 135 9.79 17.48 -6.74
N ALA A 136 9.00 16.41 -6.93
CA ALA A 136 8.93 15.29 -5.98
C ALA A 136 10.24 14.51 -5.93
N ALA A 137 10.85 14.28 -7.08
CA ALA A 137 12.11 13.58 -7.17
C ALA A 137 13.24 14.38 -6.50
N TYR A 138 13.31 15.70 -6.71
CA TYR A 138 14.30 16.56 -6.04
C TYR A 138 14.20 16.49 -4.52
N GLU A 139 12.99 16.59 -3.97
CA GLU A 139 12.77 16.44 -2.53
C GLU A 139 13.14 15.04 -2.03
N GLY A 140 12.74 13.99 -2.75
CA GLY A 140 13.05 12.61 -2.37
C GLY A 140 14.55 12.34 -2.34
N ILE A 141 15.28 12.86 -3.34
CA ILE A 141 16.74 12.76 -3.40
C ILE A 141 17.38 13.55 -2.25
N ARG A 142 16.92 14.78 -2.00
CA ARG A 142 17.44 15.62 -0.92
C ARG A 142 17.18 15.03 0.47
N ALA A 143 16.04 14.35 0.66
CA ALA A 143 15.72 13.67 1.90
C ALA A 143 16.56 12.40 2.10
N ALA A 144 16.83 11.65 1.04
CA ALA A 144 17.66 10.44 1.10
C ALA A 144 19.16 10.74 1.17
N TYR A 145 19.60 11.86 0.59
CA TYR A 145 21.01 12.28 0.51
C TYR A 145 21.16 13.75 0.93
N PRO A 146 21.14 14.06 2.25
CA PRO A 146 21.24 15.43 2.77
C PRO A 146 22.58 16.12 2.48
N ASP A 147 23.61 15.36 2.16
CA ASP A 147 24.95 15.89 1.86
C ASP A 147 25.18 16.14 0.36
N MET A 148 24.27 15.67 -0.50
CA MET A 148 24.40 15.82 -1.94
C MET A 148 24.19 17.28 -2.37
N ALA A 149 25.16 17.84 -3.10
CA ALA A 149 25.07 19.21 -3.58
C ALA A 149 23.90 19.37 -4.56
N VAL A 150 23.27 20.54 -4.54
CA VAL A 150 22.12 20.82 -5.42
C VAL A 150 22.54 20.85 -6.88
N ASP A 151 23.79 21.21 -7.17
CA ASP A 151 24.40 21.11 -8.50
C ASP A 151 24.46 19.67 -9.01
N ASP A 152 24.83 18.71 -8.16
CA ASP A 152 24.87 17.28 -8.54
C ASP A 152 23.47 16.76 -8.86
N ILE A 153 22.47 17.16 -8.07
CA ILE A 153 21.06 16.85 -8.35
C ILE A 153 20.66 17.49 -9.68
N GLY A 154 21.05 18.73 -9.95
CA GLY A 154 20.82 19.41 -11.22
C GLY A 154 21.45 18.67 -12.40
N ALA A 155 22.69 18.19 -12.25
CA ALA A 155 23.44 17.48 -13.26
C ALA A 155 22.74 16.18 -13.70
N ILE A 156 22.14 15.43 -12.77
CA ILE A 156 21.37 14.22 -13.08
C ILE A 156 20.24 14.54 -14.07
N PHE A 157 19.56 15.67 -13.88
CA PHE A 157 18.41 16.08 -14.71
C PHE A 157 18.77 17.04 -15.85
N GLY A 158 20.05 17.38 -16.04
CA GLY A 158 20.49 18.37 -17.03
C GLY A 158 19.92 19.78 -16.78
N ARG A 159 19.82 20.19 -15.50
CA ARG A 159 19.26 21.47 -15.06
C ARG A 159 20.23 22.25 -14.18
N THR A 160 20.06 23.57 -14.13
CA THR A 160 20.85 24.46 -13.26
C THR A 160 20.40 24.34 -11.81
N ALA A 161 21.31 24.51 -10.85
CA ALA A 161 20.96 24.48 -9.42
C ALA A 161 19.89 25.50 -9.03
N GLY A 162 19.91 26.70 -9.65
CA GLY A 162 18.87 27.70 -9.42
C GLY A 162 17.46 27.21 -9.77
N ALA A 163 17.32 26.43 -10.85
CA ALA A 163 16.04 25.84 -11.22
C ALA A 163 15.58 24.77 -10.21
N VAL A 164 16.52 23.99 -9.66
CA VAL A 164 16.24 22.98 -8.63
C VAL A 164 15.83 23.65 -7.32
N HIS A 165 16.55 24.67 -6.86
CA HIS A 165 16.23 25.44 -5.66
C HIS A 165 14.83 26.07 -5.76
N ASN A 166 14.51 26.73 -6.88
CA ASN A 166 13.21 27.33 -7.09
C ASN A 166 12.08 26.28 -7.09
N ALA A 167 12.31 25.10 -7.68
CA ALA A 167 11.32 24.02 -7.68
C ALA A 167 11.04 23.45 -6.28
N ILE A 168 12.08 23.27 -5.47
CA ILE A 168 11.95 22.80 -4.07
C ILE A 168 11.23 23.86 -3.23
N ARG A 169 11.63 25.13 -3.35
CA ARG A 169 11.01 26.25 -2.62
C ARG A 169 9.53 26.40 -2.96
N ALA A 170 9.19 26.48 -4.25
CA ALA A 170 7.81 26.65 -4.70
C ALA A 170 6.89 25.47 -4.33
N ARG A 171 7.45 24.31 -4.00
CA ARG A 171 6.69 23.16 -3.54
C ARG A 171 6.45 23.19 -2.03
N ARG A 172 7.44 23.56 -1.23
CA ARG A 172 7.25 23.81 0.22
C ARG A 172 6.16 24.84 0.45
N GLU A 173 6.23 25.97 -0.25
CA GLU A 173 5.23 27.05 -0.18
C GLU A 173 3.81 26.61 -0.60
N ARG A 174 3.67 25.54 -1.40
CA ARG A 174 2.36 24.97 -1.78
C ARG A 174 1.84 23.93 -0.80
N ASN A 175 2.70 23.21 -0.10
CA ASN A 175 2.29 22.24 0.92
C ASN A 175 1.87 22.93 2.23
N GLU A 176 2.30 24.17 2.44
CA GLU A 176 1.94 25.00 3.60
C GLU A 176 0.60 25.76 3.40
N ARG A 177 -0.03 25.62 2.24
CA ARG A 177 -1.34 26.20 1.91
C ARG A 177 -2.40 25.11 1.83
#